data_AF-A0A1F7YH65-F1
#
_entry.id   AF-A0A1F7YH65-F1
#
_cell.length_a   1.000
_cell.length_b   1.000
_cell.length_c   1.000
_cell.angle_alpha   90.00
_cell.angle_beta   90.00
_cell.angle_gamma   90.00
#
_symmetry.space_group_name_H-M   'P 1'
#
loop_
_entity.id
_entity.type
_entity.pdbx_description
1 polymer ?
#
loop_
_entity_poly.entity_id
_entity_poly.type
_entity_poly.pdbx_seq_one_letter_code
_entity_poly.pdbx_strand_id
1 'polypeptide(L)'
;MRKVSIFIAGFLLFLGIFASASRSVIASEGQVELRSTLGDDSRCFAASVLMQDLNYNILMSCRDLIYPAQPEILSYAIWATGKDDGKVFKLGALNFGKVTFRTPKAFVNIFITQERNVNEPQPKGIVVMKGDLMPITFLETRPHITPTITPNPKNFGEIIGTVSVTPTPISTQSKASRFVAAGGLLALGGIFVLIMIIVFVTRPRK
;
A
#
# COMPACT_ATOMS: atom_id res chain seq x y z
N MET A 1 -40.75 -23.61 -15.48
CA MET A 1 -39.42 -24.10 -15.04
C MET A 1 -38.25 -23.41 -15.76
N ARG A 2 -38.22 -23.31 -17.11
CA ARG A 2 -37.15 -22.61 -17.86
C ARG A 2 -36.83 -21.18 -17.38
N LYS A 3 -37.84 -20.38 -17.00
CA LYS A 3 -37.63 -18.99 -16.55
C LYS A 3 -36.90 -18.90 -15.20
N VAL A 4 -37.12 -19.84 -14.28
CA VAL A 4 -36.48 -19.85 -12.95
C VAL A 4 -35.00 -20.22 -13.06
N SER A 5 -34.65 -21.13 -13.98
CA SER A 5 -33.26 -21.50 -14.26
C SER A 5 -32.41 -20.34 -14.77
N ILE A 6 -32.98 -19.40 -15.54
CA ILE A 6 -32.26 -18.23 -16.08
C ILE A 6 -31.96 -17.22 -14.97
N PHE A 7 -32.89 -17.02 -14.03
CA PHE A 7 -32.67 -16.13 -12.88
C PHE A 7 -31.61 -16.67 -11.91
N ILE A 8 -31.59 -17.98 -11.67
CA ILE A 8 -30.58 -18.61 -10.81
C ILE A 8 -29.18 -18.50 -11.45
N ALA A 9 -29.08 -18.73 -12.77
CA ALA A 9 -27.81 -18.58 -13.49
C ALA A 9 -27.31 -17.13 -13.47
N GLY A 10 -28.19 -16.13 -13.63
CA GLY A 10 -27.83 -14.72 -13.53
C GLY A 10 -27.36 -14.31 -12.12
N PHE A 11 -28.02 -14.82 -11.08
CA PHE A 11 -27.63 -14.55 -9.68
C PHE A 11 -26.26 -15.16 -9.34
N LEU A 12 -25.99 -16.39 -9.78
CA LEU A 12 -24.69 -17.04 -9.58
C LEU A 12 -23.57 -16.34 -10.33
N LEU A 13 -23.82 -15.84 -11.55
CA LEU A 13 -22.85 -15.07 -12.32
C LEU A 13 -22.53 -13.73 -11.63
N PHE A 14 -23.55 -13.05 -11.10
CA PHE A 14 -23.37 -11.80 -10.36
C PHE A 14 -22.59 -12.02 -9.05
N LEU A 15 -22.90 -13.08 -8.31
CA LEU A 15 -22.20 -13.44 -7.08
C LEU A 15 -20.71 -13.78 -7.34
N GLY A 16 -20.42 -14.45 -8.46
CA GLY A 16 -19.05 -14.77 -8.87
C GLY A 16 -18.19 -13.55 -9.19
N ILE A 17 -18.77 -12.50 -9.77
CA ILE A 17 -18.07 -11.24 -10.08
C ILE A 17 -17.78 -10.44 -8.80
N PHE A 18 -18.71 -10.41 -7.83
CA PHE A 18 -18.49 -9.72 -6.56
C PHE A 18 -17.53 -10.45 -5.62
N ALA A 19 -17.50 -11.79 -5.66
CA ALA A 19 -16.61 -12.59 -4.82
C ALA A 19 -15.12 -12.51 -5.24
N SER A 20 -14.82 -12.05 -6.45
CA SER A 20 -13.44 -11.92 -6.95
C SER A 20 -12.81 -10.54 -6.71
N ALA A 21 -13.56 -9.59 -6.13
CA ALA A 21 -13.12 -8.22 -5.91
C ALA A 21 -12.37 -7.98 -4.58
N SER A 22 -12.16 -9.00 -3.74
CA SER A 22 -11.49 -8.85 -2.43
C SER A 22 -9.98 -9.05 -2.45
N ARG A 23 -9.32 -8.98 -3.63
CA ARG A 23 -7.85 -8.91 -3.65
C ARG A 23 -7.44 -7.62 -2.97
N SER A 24 -6.79 -7.74 -1.82
CA SER A 24 -6.14 -6.60 -1.16
C SER A 24 -5.20 -5.95 -2.17
N VAL A 25 -5.58 -4.76 -2.65
CA VAL A 25 -4.71 -3.93 -3.46
C VAL A 25 -3.68 -3.37 -2.49
N ILE A 26 -2.64 -4.14 -2.21
CA ILE A 26 -1.41 -3.61 -1.64
C ILE A 26 -0.85 -2.72 -2.75
N ALA A 27 -1.24 -1.44 -2.78
CA ALA A 27 -0.53 -0.46 -3.57
C ALA A 27 0.96 -0.58 -3.23
N SER A 28 1.88 -0.20 -4.12
CA SER A 28 3.32 -0.25 -3.81
C SER A 28 3.76 0.82 -2.79
N GLU A 29 2.88 1.08 -1.82
CA GLU A 29 3.05 1.89 -0.63
C GLU A 29 3.55 1.01 0.49
N GLY A 30 4.62 1.45 1.14
CA GLY A 30 5.33 0.55 2.01
C GLY A 30 6.68 1.09 2.40
N GLN A 31 7.38 0.25 3.15
CA GLN A 31 8.79 0.38 3.41
C GLN A 31 9.54 -0.81 2.83
N VAL A 32 10.76 -0.59 2.37
CA VAL A 32 11.69 -1.62 1.93
C VAL A 32 12.93 -1.48 2.79
N GLU A 33 13.30 -2.56 3.45
CA GLU A 33 14.59 -2.66 4.12
C GLU A 33 15.51 -3.52 3.26
N LEU A 34 16.56 -2.92 2.71
CA LEU A 34 17.54 -3.60 1.90
C LEU A 34 18.75 -3.97 2.76
N ARG A 35 19.15 -5.24 2.69
CA ARG A 35 20.32 -5.78 3.38
C ARG A 35 21.36 -6.23 2.36
N SER A 36 22.63 -6.18 2.78
CA SER A 36 23.75 -6.70 2.01
C SER A 36 23.54 -8.16 1.62
N THR A 37 23.78 -8.47 0.36
CA THR A 37 23.89 -9.85 -0.15
C THR A 37 25.32 -10.37 -0.10
N LEU A 38 26.29 -9.49 0.16
CA LEU A 38 27.73 -9.81 0.21
C LEU A 38 28.22 -10.07 1.64
N GLY A 39 27.39 -9.83 2.65
CA GLY A 39 27.70 -10.06 4.07
C GLY A 39 28.40 -8.90 4.77
N ASP A 40 28.48 -7.73 4.14
CA ASP A 40 28.92 -6.50 4.80
C ASP A 40 27.77 -5.85 5.60
N ASP A 41 28.11 -4.82 6.38
CA ASP A 41 27.14 -4.08 7.22
C ASP A 41 26.27 -3.08 6.43
N SER A 42 26.40 -3.02 5.10
CA SER A 42 25.65 -2.10 4.27
C SER A 42 24.15 -2.37 4.38
N ARG A 43 23.40 -1.30 4.57
CA ARG A 43 21.93 -1.36 4.70
C ARG A 43 21.30 -0.12 4.11
N CYS A 44 20.15 -0.31 3.48
CA CYS A 44 19.33 0.81 3.02
C CYS A 44 17.91 0.68 3.52
N PHE A 45 17.29 1.83 3.74
CA PHE A 45 15.87 1.96 3.98
C PHE A 45 15.27 2.75 2.82
N ALA A 46 14.14 2.30 2.29
CA ALA A 46 13.33 3.07 1.37
C ALA A 46 11.87 3.13 1.85
N ALA A 47 11.26 4.30 1.75
CA ALA A 47 9.82 4.50 1.96
C ALA A 47 9.18 4.87 0.63
N SER A 48 8.06 4.24 0.30
CA SER A 48 7.29 4.46 -0.92
C SER A 48 5.87 4.88 -0.57
N VAL A 49 5.39 5.96 -1.21
CA VAL A 49 4.04 6.51 -1.02
C VAL A 49 3.44 6.83 -2.38
N LEU A 50 2.17 6.47 -2.60
CA LEU A 50 1.44 6.81 -3.80
C LEU A 50 0.90 8.23 -3.68
N MET A 51 1.30 9.09 -4.61
CA MET A 51 0.89 10.49 -4.63
C MET A 51 -0.43 10.66 -5.42
N GLN A 52 -1.05 11.83 -5.27
CA GLN A 52 -2.30 12.19 -5.96
C GLN A 52 -2.21 12.14 -7.49
N ASP A 53 -1.00 12.28 -8.04
CA ASP A 53 -0.71 12.19 -9.46
C ASP A 53 -0.51 10.74 -9.96
N LEU A 54 -0.84 9.75 -9.13
CA LEU A 54 -0.72 8.32 -9.40
C LEU A 54 0.72 7.84 -9.62
N ASN A 55 1.72 8.58 -9.13
CA ASN A 55 3.10 8.13 -9.08
C ASN A 55 3.49 7.76 -7.66
N TYR A 56 4.28 6.70 -7.53
CA TYR A 56 4.98 6.35 -6.32
C TYR A 56 6.20 7.25 -6.16
N ASN A 57 6.27 7.96 -5.03
CA ASN A 57 7.46 8.66 -4.59
C ASN A 57 8.23 7.77 -3.62
N ILE A 58 9.47 7.45 -3.96
CA ILE A 58 10.33 6.55 -3.19
C ILE A 58 11.49 7.38 -2.62
N LEU A 59 11.55 7.51 -1.30
CA LEU A 59 12.68 8.12 -0.59
C LEU A 59 13.58 7.01 -0.07
N MET A 60 14.87 7.02 -0.43
CA MET A 60 15.84 6.01 0.01
C MET A 60 17.05 6.65 0.70
N SER A 61 17.51 6.00 1.78
CA SER A 61 18.76 6.30 2.46
C SER A 61 19.51 5.02 2.79
N CYS A 62 20.81 5.01 2.51
CA CYS A 62 21.74 3.93 2.78
C CYS A 62 22.74 4.35 3.87
N ARG A 63 23.23 3.36 4.60
CA ARG A 63 24.29 3.46 5.60
C ARG A 63 25.38 2.45 5.26
N ASP A 64 26.60 2.80 5.63
CA ASP A 64 27.75 1.89 5.60
C ASP A 64 28.10 1.41 4.17
N LEU A 65 27.64 2.14 3.16
CA LEU A 65 27.92 1.89 1.74
C LEU A 65 29.34 2.37 1.39
N ILE A 66 30.16 1.49 0.82
CA ILE A 66 31.49 1.85 0.34
C ILE A 66 31.36 2.67 -0.95
N TYR A 67 31.98 3.85 -1.00
CA TYR A 67 31.96 4.69 -2.20
C TYR A 67 33.36 5.23 -2.53
N PRO A 68 33.86 5.04 -3.76
CA PRO A 68 33.27 4.27 -4.87
C PRO A 68 33.26 2.77 -4.57
N ALA A 69 32.38 2.02 -5.23
CA ALA A 69 32.19 0.59 -4.98
C ALA A 69 33.46 -0.22 -5.31
N GLN A 70 34.11 0.11 -6.43
CA GLN A 70 35.41 -0.41 -6.86
C GLN A 70 36.12 0.70 -7.66
N PRO A 71 37.45 0.63 -7.89
CA PRO A 71 38.16 1.64 -8.67
C PRO A 71 37.59 1.87 -10.08
N GLU A 72 37.00 0.83 -10.69
CA GLU A 72 36.35 0.87 -12.01
C GLU A 72 34.82 0.98 -11.96
N ILE A 73 34.21 0.85 -10.77
CA ILE A 73 32.75 0.84 -10.58
C ILE A 73 32.36 2.09 -9.78
N LEU A 74 31.92 3.10 -10.51
CA LEU A 74 31.64 4.41 -9.95
C LEU A 74 30.20 4.57 -9.45
N SER A 75 29.30 3.63 -9.76
CA SER A 75 27.87 3.85 -9.52
C SER A 75 27.13 2.61 -9.01
N TYR A 76 26.25 2.86 -8.05
CA TYR A 76 25.22 1.91 -7.64
C TYR A 76 23.94 2.22 -8.42
N ALA A 77 23.40 1.23 -9.12
CA ALA A 77 22.11 1.35 -9.81
C ALA A 77 21.01 0.69 -8.99
N ILE A 78 19.85 1.33 -8.96
CA ILE A 78 18.68 0.88 -8.21
C ILE A 78 17.64 0.39 -9.20
N TRP A 79 17.13 -0.80 -8.91
CA TRP A 79 16.17 -1.53 -9.71
C TRP A 79 14.99 -1.97 -8.86
N ALA A 80 13.85 -2.17 -9.50
CA ALA A 80 12.65 -2.69 -8.88
C ALA A 80 12.01 -3.75 -9.76
N THR A 81 11.34 -4.72 -9.14
CA THR A 81 10.55 -5.73 -9.86
C THR A 81 9.09 -5.31 -9.90
N GLY A 82 8.54 -5.18 -11.11
CA GLY A 82 7.16 -4.79 -11.35
C GLY A 82 6.16 -5.75 -10.72
N LYS A 83 5.11 -5.21 -10.10
CA LYS A 83 4.06 -6.02 -9.46
C LYS A 83 3.20 -6.76 -10.49
N ASP A 84 2.91 -6.11 -11.61
CA ASP A 84 1.94 -6.60 -12.59
C ASP A 84 2.56 -7.58 -13.59
N ASP A 85 3.79 -7.34 -14.01
CA ASP A 85 4.47 -8.09 -15.07
C ASP A 85 5.69 -8.90 -14.58
N GLY A 86 6.09 -8.73 -13.32
CA GLY A 86 7.29 -9.36 -12.75
C GLY A 86 8.59 -8.88 -13.41
N LYS A 87 8.55 -7.84 -14.26
CA LYS A 87 9.72 -7.40 -15.01
C LYS A 87 10.54 -6.44 -14.17
N VAL A 88 11.85 -6.56 -14.29
CA VAL A 88 12.78 -5.61 -13.70
C VAL A 88 12.74 -4.30 -14.48
N PHE A 89 12.70 -3.19 -13.77
CA PHE A 89 12.87 -1.86 -14.34
C PHE A 89 13.79 -1.01 -13.46
N LYS A 90 14.42 -0.02 -14.09
CA LYS A 90 15.36 0.88 -13.42
C LYS A 90 14.62 1.99 -12.68
N LEU A 91 14.99 2.22 -11.43
CA LEU A 91 14.57 3.40 -10.67
C LEU A 91 15.55 4.56 -10.91
N GLY A 92 16.85 4.27 -10.89
CA GLY A 92 17.88 5.26 -11.22
C GLY A 92 19.22 4.95 -10.56
N ALA A 93 20.00 6.01 -10.31
CA ALA A 93 21.31 5.94 -9.67
C ALA A 93 21.22 6.26 -8.17
N LEU A 94 22.01 5.57 -7.35
CA LEU A 94 22.23 5.95 -5.95
C LEU A 94 23.51 6.77 -5.85
N ASN A 95 23.37 8.06 -5.53
CA ASN A 95 24.48 8.96 -5.30
C ASN A 95 24.64 9.22 -3.80
N PHE A 96 25.84 9.01 -3.25
CA PHE A 96 26.16 9.30 -1.84
C PHE A 96 25.20 8.69 -0.81
N GLY A 97 24.60 7.54 -1.14
CA GLY A 97 23.70 6.81 -0.26
C GLY A 97 22.36 7.48 0.00
N LYS A 98 21.93 8.50 -0.74
CA LYS A 98 20.59 9.09 -0.61
C LYS A 98 20.01 9.44 -1.96
N VAL A 99 18.72 9.18 -2.15
CA VAL A 99 18.05 9.48 -3.42
C VAL A 99 16.54 9.49 -3.25
N THR A 100 15.88 10.23 -4.12
CA THR A 100 14.43 10.18 -4.28
C THR A 100 14.11 9.79 -5.72
N PHE A 101 13.18 8.84 -5.89
CA PHE A 101 12.66 8.43 -7.18
C PHE A 101 11.17 8.70 -7.31
N ARG A 102 10.73 8.79 -8.55
CA ARG A 102 9.33 8.89 -8.93
C ARG A 102 9.05 7.86 -10.02
N THR A 103 8.03 7.02 -9.83
CA THR A 103 7.65 6.02 -10.82
C THR A 103 6.13 5.81 -10.86
N PRO A 104 5.51 5.69 -12.04
CA PRO A 104 4.12 5.28 -12.15
C PRO A 104 3.93 3.76 -11.98
N LYS A 105 5.03 2.98 -12.03
CA LYS A 105 4.98 1.52 -12.00
C LYS A 105 4.91 0.98 -10.57
N ALA A 106 3.92 0.14 -10.31
CA ALA A 106 3.87 -0.65 -9.08
C ALA A 106 4.98 -1.71 -9.06
N PHE A 107 5.57 -1.95 -7.89
CA PHE A 107 6.66 -2.87 -7.64
C PHE A 107 6.47 -3.67 -6.35
N VAL A 108 7.19 -4.79 -6.23
CA VAL A 108 7.14 -5.70 -5.07
C VAL A 108 8.45 -5.80 -4.30
N ASN A 109 9.57 -5.41 -4.91
CA ASN A 109 10.87 -5.37 -4.26
C ASN A 109 11.76 -4.31 -4.89
N ILE A 110 12.85 -3.99 -4.20
CA ILE A 110 13.93 -3.13 -4.69
C ILE A 110 15.26 -3.85 -4.47
N PHE A 111 16.17 -3.73 -5.42
CA PHE A 111 17.53 -4.23 -5.30
C PHE A 111 18.53 -3.26 -5.93
N ILE A 112 19.78 -3.38 -5.49
CA ILE A 112 20.88 -2.49 -5.86
C ILE A 112 21.97 -3.32 -6.52
N THR A 113 22.47 -2.85 -7.66
CA THR A 113 23.62 -3.45 -8.35
C THR A 113 24.81 -2.49 -8.38
N GLN A 114 26.00 -3.05 -8.45
CA GLN A 114 27.25 -2.33 -8.74
C GLN A 114 27.47 -2.30 -10.25
N GLU A 115 27.26 -1.15 -10.90
CA GLU A 115 27.34 -1.01 -12.36
C GLU A 115 28.54 -0.18 -12.78
N ARG A 116 29.25 -0.64 -13.82
CA ARG A 116 30.28 0.17 -14.51
C ARG A 116 29.68 1.39 -15.20
N ASN A 117 28.44 1.27 -15.70
CA ASN A 117 27.72 2.33 -16.38
C ASN A 117 26.31 2.48 -15.78
N VAL A 118 26.01 3.67 -15.27
CA VAL A 118 24.71 3.96 -14.65
C VAL A 118 23.57 4.08 -15.64
N ASN A 119 23.84 4.08 -16.95
CA ASN A 119 22.82 4.16 -18.01
C ASN A 119 22.47 2.80 -18.63
N GLU A 120 22.95 1.69 -18.05
CA GLU A 120 22.59 0.36 -18.52
C GLU A 120 21.06 0.15 -18.47
N PRO A 121 20.44 -0.39 -19.55
CA PRO A 121 19.00 -0.59 -19.62
C PRO A 121 18.52 -1.80 -18.80
N GLN A 122 19.44 -2.70 -18.44
CA GLN A 122 19.19 -3.92 -17.66
C GLN A 122 20.30 -4.09 -16.62
N PRO A 123 20.04 -4.77 -15.49
CA PRO A 123 21.06 -5.05 -14.50
C PRO A 123 22.10 -6.00 -15.07
N LYS A 124 23.38 -5.60 -15.03
CA LYS A 124 24.53 -6.42 -15.46
C LYS A 124 25.51 -6.65 -14.34
N GLY A 125 25.56 -5.71 -13.40
CA GLY A 125 26.38 -5.77 -12.20
C GLY A 125 25.94 -6.83 -11.20
N ILE A 126 26.80 -7.06 -10.22
CA ILE A 126 26.46 -7.89 -9.08
C ILE A 126 25.37 -7.22 -8.24
N VAL A 127 24.38 -7.99 -7.80
CA VAL A 127 23.39 -7.53 -6.82
C VAL A 127 24.05 -7.50 -5.46
N VAL A 128 24.14 -6.31 -4.86
CA VAL A 128 24.81 -6.08 -3.57
C VAL A 128 23.85 -5.91 -2.41
N MET A 129 22.61 -5.52 -2.69
CA MET A 129 21.56 -5.41 -1.68
C MET A 129 20.21 -5.71 -2.30
N LYS A 130 19.30 -6.27 -1.50
CA LYS A 130 17.91 -6.50 -1.90
C LYS A 130 16.98 -6.42 -0.70
N GLY A 131 15.72 -6.07 -0.95
CA GLY A 131 14.66 -6.05 0.05
C GLY A 131 13.28 -6.09 -0.59
N ASP A 132 12.35 -6.74 0.07
CA ASP A 132 10.95 -6.83 -0.35
C ASP A 132 10.14 -5.67 0.21
N LEU A 133 9.07 -5.30 -0.49
CA LEU A 133 8.13 -4.27 -0.04
C LEU A 133 7.28 -4.81 1.10
N MET A 134 7.33 -4.11 2.23
CA MET A 134 6.55 -4.38 3.43
C MET A 134 5.50 -3.29 3.65
N PRO A 135 4.29 -3.62 4.10
CA PRO A 135 3.25 -2.63 4.39
C PRO A 135 3.63 -1.72 5.58
N ILE A 136 3.04 -0.52 5.60
CA ILE A 136 3.19 0.43 6.71
C ILE A 136 2.18 0.07 7.81
N THR A 137 2.64 -0.67 8.83
CA THR A 137 1.74 -1.18 9.88
C THR A 137 1.43 -0.18 10.99
N PHE A 138 2.22 0.88 11.17
CA PHE A 138 1.99 1.83 12.28
C PHE A 138 0.77 2.73 12.09
N LEU A 139 0.22 2.80 10.87
CA LEU A 139 -1.03 3.50 10.55
C LEU A 139 -2.25 2.58 10.67
N GLU A 140 -2.04 1.27 10.75
CA GLU A 140 -3.11 0.31 10.97
C GLU A 140 -3.60 0.44 12.43
N THR A 141 -4.90 0.60 12.60
CA THR A 141 -5.51 0.92 13.90
C THR A 141 -5.09 -0.11 14.95
N ARG A 142 -4.36 0.33 15.98
CA ARG A 142 -4.03 -0.53 17.13
C ARG A 142 -5.33 -1.08 17.74
N PRO A 143 -5.39 -2.34 18.19
CA PRO A 143 -6.45 -2.74 19.09
C PRO A 143 -6.44 -1.77 20.28
N HIS A 144 -7.62 -1.23 20.60
CA HIS A 144 -7.83 -0.39 21.76
C HIS A 144 -7.38 -1.18 22.99
N ILE A 145 -6.17 -0.89 23.49
CA ILE A 145 -5.71 -1.41 24.76
C ILE A 145 -6.53 -0.65 25.80
N THR A 146 -7.66 -1.21 26.20
CA THR A 146 -8.39 -0.72 27.38
C THR A 146 -7.42 -0.86 28.55
N PRO A 147 -7.02 0.22 29.23
CA PRO A 147 -6.16 0.10 30.40
C PRO A 147 -6.90 -0.73 31.43
N THR A 148 -6.43 -1.94 31.70
CA THR A 148 -6.86 -2.70 32.86
C THR A 148 -6.22 -2.02 34.06
N ILE A 149 -7.00 -1.22 34.78
CA ILE A 149 -6.60 -0.66 36.07
C ILE A 149 -6.53 -1.86 37.03
N THR A 150 -5.34 -2.43 37.20
CA THR A 150 -5.09 -3.35 38.30
C THR A 150 -4.92 -2.52 39.57
N PRO A 151 -5.81 -2.60 40.57
CA PRO A 151 -5.60 -1.90 41.83
C PRO A 151 -4.45 -2.57 42.55
N ASN A 152 -3.27 -1.93 42.55
CA ASN A 152 -2.18 -2.31 43.43
C ASN A 152 -2.19 -1.36 44.64
N PRO A 153 -2.60 -1.82 45.84
CA PRO A 153 -2.51 -1.03 47.05
C PRO A 153 -1.11 -1.22 47.63
N LYS A 154 -0.19 -0.31 47.32
CA LYS A 154 0.99 0.10 48.12
C LYS A 154 2.01 0.83 47.23
N ASN A 155 1.93 2.16 47.23
CA ASN A 155 3.02 3.06 47.61
C ASN A 155 2.66 4.49 47.21
N PHE A 156 2.66 5.34 48.23
CA PHE A 156 2.24 6.73 48.20
C PHE A 156 3.50 7.60 48.05
N GLY A 157 3.52 8.50 47.08
CA GLY A 157 4.40 9.68 47.07
C GLY A 157 5.49 9.70 45.99
N GLU A 158 5.17 10.30 44.84
CA GLU A 158 5.93 11.45 44.31
C GLU A 158 5.07 12.17 43.26
N ILE A 159 4.66 13.41 43.56
CA ILE A 159 3.89 14.30 42.70
C ILE A 159 4.88 15.24 42.03
N ILE A 160 5.11 15.15 40.72
CA ILE A 160 5.59 16.28 39.90
C ILE A 160 4.96 16.24 38.50
N GLY A 161 4.16 17.25 38.17
CA GLY A 161 4.17 17.86 36.83
C GLY A 161 3.06 17.50 35.83
N THR A 162 1.81 17.88 36.11
CA THR A 162 0.77 18.04 35.08
C THR A 162 0.95 19.38 34.36
N VAL A 163 1.25 19.37 33.06
CA VAL A 163 0.82 20.44 32.15
C VAL A 163 -0.02 19.81 31.05
N SER A 164 -1.33 19.95 31.25
CA SER A 164 -2.40 19.68 30.30
C SER A 164 -2.37 20.74 29.22
N VAL A 165 -1.94 20.38 28.00
CA VAL A 165 -2.26 21.17 26.81
C VAL A 165 -3.37 20.44 26.07
N THR A 166 -4.58 20.93 26.26
CA THR A 166 -5.78 20.56 25.54
C THR A 166 -5.75 21.25 24.18
N PRO A 167 -5.58 20.55 23.04
CA PRO A 167 -5.96 21.12 21.76
C PRO A 167 -7.49 21.01 21.63
N THR A 168 -8.15 22.17 21.65
CA THR A 168 -9.54 22.35 21.25
C THR A 168 -9.74 21.84 19.82
N PRO A 169 -10.57 20.82 19.57
CA PRO A 169 -10.94 20.47 18.22
C PRO A 169 -12.01 21.46 17.73
N ILE A 170 -11.63 22.40 16.87
CA ILE A 170 -12.61 23.06 16.01
C ILE A 170 -13.04 22.03 14.97
N SER A 171 -14.16 21.39 15.26
CA SER A 171 -14.91 20.57 14.32
C SER A 171 -15.48 21.48 13.23
N THR A 172 -15.00 21.32 12.00
CA THR A 172 -15.83 21.60 10.83
C THR A 172 -15.83 20.34 9.98
N GLN A 173 -16.59 19.34 10.47
CA GLN A 173 -16.99 18.21 9.66
C GLN A 173 -17.82 18.74 8.49
N SER A 174 -17.21 18.83 7.31
CA SER A 174 -17.97 18.93 6.07
C SER A 174 -18.73 17.61 5.90
N LYS A 175 -20.05 17.68 6.12
CA LYS A 175 -21.02 16.59 5.94
C LYS A 175 -21.21 16.22 4.46
N ALA A 176 -20.13 15.91 3.74
CA ALA A 176 -20.18 15.55 2.32
C ALA A 176 -19.86 14.07 2.05
N SER A 177 -19.17 13.37 2.96
CA SER A 177 -18.75 11.98 2.72
C SER A 177 -19.77 10.91 3.11
N ARG A 178 -20.88 11.27 3.79
CA ARG A 178 -21.96 10.32 4.12
C ARG A 178 -23.01 10.14 3.03
N PHE A 179 -22.99 10.94 1.97
CA PHE A 179 -23.97 10.81 0.88
C PHE A 179 -23.52 9.92 -0.29
N VAL A 180 -22.23 9.58 -0.39
CA VAL A 180 -21.73 8.75 -1.51
C VAL A 180 -21.82 7.26 -1.20
N ALA A 181 -21.70 6.84 0.07
CA ALA A 181 -21.88 5.44 0.46
C ALA A 181 -23.36 5.02 0.60
N ALA A 182 -24.26 5.96 0.88
CA ALA A 182 -25.70 5.69 0.99
C ALA A 182 -26.43 5.74 -0.37
N GLY A 183 -25.88 6.40 -1.38
CA GLY A 183 -26.47 6.50 -2.72
C GLY A 183 -26.39 5.21 -3.54
N GLY A 184 -25.32 4.42 -3.37
CA GLY A 184 -25.12 3.17 -4.12
C GLY A 184 -26.09 2.06 -3.75
N LEU A 185 -26.43 1.92 -2.46
CA LEU A 185 -27.40 0.91 -2.00
C LEU A 185 -28.85 1.28 -2.38
N LEU A 186 -29.20 2.57 -2.36
CA LEU A 186 -30.54 3.04 -2.74
C LEU A 186 -30.76 2.96 -4.26
N ALA A 187 -29.73 3.22 -5.08
CA ALA A 187 -29.83 3.06 -6.53
C ALA A 187 -30.02 1.58 -6.94
N LEU A 188 -29.31 0.65 -6.30
CA LEU A 188 -29.46 -0.79 -6.56
C LEU A 188 -30.81 -1.34 -6.08
N GLY A 189 -31.29 -0.88 -4.91
CA GLY A 189 -32.64 -1.23 -4.42
C GLY A 189 -33.75 -0.72 -5.33
N GLY A 190 -33.64 0.52 -5.82
CA GLY A 190 -34.60 1.10 -6.77
C GLY A 190 -34.68 0.34 -8.09
N ILE A 191 -33.53 -0.06 -8.66
CA ILE A 191 -33.48 -0.88 -9.88
C ILE A 191 -34.13 -2.26 -9.64
N PHE A 192 -33.89 -2.88 -8.49
CA PHE A 192 -34.49 -4.18 -8.16
C PHE A 192 -36.02 -4.12 -8.04
N VAL A 193 -36.55 -3.07 -7.39
CA VAL A 193 -38.00 -2.83 -7.28
C VAL A 193 -38.60 -2.54 -8.65
N LEU A 194 -37.95 -1.74 -9.49
CA LEU A 194 -38.41 -1.45 -10.86
C LEU A 194 -38.49 -2.71 -11.73
N ILE A 195 -37.48 -3.58 -11.66
CA ILE A 195 -37.48 -4.88 -12.35
C ILE A 195 -38.62 -5.78 -11.83
N MET A 196 -38.85 -5.82 -10.51
CA MET A 196 -39.95 -6.57 -9.91
C MET A 196 -41.33 -6.07 -10.37
N ILE A 197 -41.54 -4.76 -10.42
CA ILE A 197 -42.78 -4.14 -10.89
C ILE A 197 -43.03 -4.48 -12.36
N ILE A 198 -42.01 -4.33 -13.22
CA ILE A 198 -42.12 -4.68 -14.65
C ILE A 198 -42.51 -6.15 -14.79
N VAL A 199 -41.88 -7.06 -14.04
CA VAL A 199 -42.20 -8.50 -14.08
C VAL A 199 -43.60 -8.80 -13.56
N PHE A 200 -44.09 -8.09 -12.55
CA PHE A 200 -45.43 -8.31 -12.00
C PHE A 200 -46.53 -7.76 -12.91
N VAL A 201 -46.31 -6.62 -13.55
CA VAL A 201 -47.27 -5.97 -14.47
C VAL A 201 -47.28 -6.65 -15.84
N THR A 202 -46.14 -7.14 -16.31
CA THR A 202 -46.04 -7.87 -17.60
C THR A 202 -46.37 -9.35 -17.48
N ARG A 203 -46.81 -9.85 -16.30
CA ARG A 203 -47.44 -11.16 -16.22
C ARG A 203 -48.78 -11.08 -16.97
N PRO A 204 -48.95 -11.73 -18.13
CA PRO A 204 -50.27 -11.89 -18.70
C PRO A 204 -51.10 -12.67 -17.68
N ARG A 205 -52.19 -12.08 -17.20
CA ARG A 205 -53.19 -12.79 -16.41
C ARG A 205 -53.62 -14.00 -17.23
N LYS A 206 -53.24 -15.18 -16.78
CA LYS A 206 -53.72 -16.46 -17.27
C LYS A 206 -54.31 -17.19 -16.09
#